data_AF-A0A1V6XGP1-F1
#
_entry.id   AF-A0A1V6XGP1-F1
#
_cell.length_a   1.000
_cell.length_b   1.000
_cell.length_c   1.000
_cell.angle_alpha   90.00
_cell.angle_beta   90.00
_cell.angle_gamma   90.00
#
_symmetry.space_group_name_H-M   'P 1'
#
loop_
_entity.id
_entity.type
_entity.pdbx_description
1 polymer ?
#
loop_
_entity_poly.entity_id
_entity_poly.type
_entity_poly.pdbx_seq_one_letter_code
_entity_poly.pdbx_strand_id
1 'polypeptide(L)'
;MTLTNFKTDALEGLCTQEQLDLLDAFDTLRSQGISHYISLPQIIIASELPSLINEINSKINSCRSQLQKLGDPRATLDEQRLYLLHISQVFQTLVKAAVDGTYNESFFGDAKTDDGYRKRIRAVIQYLNQKFTDKIPHRGHFRHVL
;
A
#
# COMPACT_ATOMS: atom_id res chain seq x y z
N MET A 1 30.30 7.67 38.07
CA MET A 1 30.05 6.85 36.86
C MET A 1 28.58 6.47 36.86
N THR A 2 27.80 7.09 35.98
CA THR A 2 26.35 6.88 35.85
C THR A 2 26.11 5.57 35.10
N LEU A 3 25.46 4.60 35.76
CA LEU A 3 24.95 3.38 35.11
C LEU A 3 23.90 3.81 34.08
N THR A 4 24.26 3.70 32.80
CA THR A 4 23.31 3.86 31.70
C THR A 4 22.30 2.73 31.78
N ASN A 5 21.05 3.05 32.16
CA ASN A 5 19.90 2.16 32.00
C ASN A 5 19.83 1.70 30.54
N PHE A 6 20.16 0.43 30.29
CA PHE A 6 19.87 -0.20 29.02
C PHE A 6 18.36 -0.23 28.86
N LYS A 7 17.83 0.50 27.86
CA LYS A 7 16.42 0.43 27.48
C LYS A 7 16.08 -1.01 27.09
N THR A 8 15.33 -1.68 27.94
CA THR A 8 14.81 -3.04 27.76
C THR A 8 13.58 -3.08 26.85
N ASP A 9 13.05 -1.93 26.43
CA ASP A 9 11.86 -1.82 25.57
C ASP A 9 11.95 -2.64 24.27
N ALA A 10 13.16 -2.80 23.71
CA ALA A 10 13.39 -3.63 22.52
C ALA A 10 13.50 -5.14 22.83
N LEU A 11 13.86 -5.50 24.07
CA LEU A 11 13.95 -6.88 24.55
C LEU A 11 12.59 -7.39 25.07
N GLU A 12 11.76 -6.52 25.64
CA GLU A 12 10.38 -6.82 26.06
C GLU A 12 9.47 -7.17 24.87
N GLY A 13 9.79 -6.68 23.66
CA GLY A 13 9.09 -7.05 22.43
C GLY A 13 9.49 -8.40 21.83
N LEU A 14 10.48 -9.10 22.37
CA LEU A 14 10.98 -10.37 21.84
C LEU A 14 10.36 -11.61 22.50
N CYS A 15 9.70 -11.47 23.65
CA CYS A 15 9.12 -12.58 24.40
C CYS A 15 7.73 -12.20 24.94
N THR A 16 6.69 -12.89 24.52
CA THR A 16 5.32 -12.66 25.04
C THR A 16 5.15 -13.24 26.44
N GLN A 17 4.19 -12.73 27.22
CA GLN A 17 3.90 -13.27 28.55
C GLN A 17 3.58 -14.78 28.50
N GLU A 18 2.87 -15.23 27.47
CA GLU A 18 2.58 -16.66 27.25
C GLU A 18 3.86 -17.50 27.05
N GLN A 19 4.89 -16.95 26.40
CA GLN A 19 6.16 -17.64 26.20
C GLN A 19 6.96 -17.75 27.51
N LEU A 20 6.85 -16.75 28.40
CA LEU A 20 7.43 -16.81 29.75
C LEU A 20 6.72 -17.85 30.62
N ASP A 21 5.38 -17.85 30.62
CA ASP A 21 4.58 -18.81 31.38
C ASP A 21 4.85 -20.26 30.93
N LEU A 22 5.09 -20.47 29.62
CA LEU A 22 5.49 -21.77 29.06
C LEU A 22 6.86 -22.20 29.57
N LEU A 23 7.82 -21.28 29.65
CA LEU A 23 9.17 -21.55 30.15
C LEU A 23 9.16 -21.95 31.64
N ASP A 24 8.35 -21.29 32.46
CA ASP A 24 8.17 -21.60 33.88
C ASP A 24 7.51 -22.96 34.10
N ALA A 25 6.47 -23.29 33.32
CA ALA A 25 5.83 -24.60 33.34
C ALA A 25 6.82 -25.71 32.95
N PHE A 26 7.68 -25.44 31.97
CA PHE A 26 8.73 -26.34 31.56
C PHE A 26 9.77 -26.57 32.67
N ASP A 27 10.23 -25.50 33.34
CA ASP A 27 11.20 -25.61 34.43
C ASP A 27 10.62 -26.40 35.61
N THR A 28 9.32 -26.24 35.87
CA THR A 28 8.57 -27.05 36.82
C THR A 28 8.60 -28.54 36.42
N LEU A 29 8.29 -28.89 35.17
CA LEU A 29 8.33 -30.27 34.68
C LEU A 29 9.75 -30.87 34.71
N ARG A 30 10.77 -30.06 34.42
CA ARG A 30 12.19 -30.46 34.53
C ARG A 30 12.53 -30.81 35.98
N SER A 31 12.10 -30.00 36.96
CA SER A 31 12.32 -30.26 38.39
C SER A 31 11.62 -31.53 38.90
N GLN A 32 10.56 -31.98 38.23
CA GLN A 32 9.88 -33.25 38.50
C GLN A 32 10.57 -34.48 37.87
N GLY A 33 11.74 -34.30 37.22
CA GLY A 33 12.54 -35.41 36.68
C GLY A 33 12.04 -35.97 35.34
N ILE A 34 11.07 -35.32 34.70
CA ILE A 34 10.46 -35.78 33.44
C ILE A 34 11.45 -35.77 32.27
N SER A 35 12.50 -34.94 32.35
CA SER A 35 13.58 -34.89 31.34
C SER A 35 14.30 -36.24 31.14
N HIS A 36 14.23 -37.16 32.11
CA HIS A 36 14.78 -38.51 31.96
C HIS A 36 13.97 -39.39 30.98
N TYR A 37 12.69 -39.08 30.78
CA TYR A 37 11.78 -39.89 29.97
C TYR A 37 11.51 -39.27 28.59
N ILE A 38 11.54 -37.94 28.50
CA ILE A 38 11.16 -37.20 27.29
C ILE A 38 12.06 -35.96 27.14
N SER A 39 12.56 -35.74 25.92
CA SER A 39 13.31 -34.52 25.57
C SER A 39 12.36 -33.34 25.37
N LEU A 40 12.03 -32.68 26.48
CA LEU A 40 11.13 -31.53 26.49
C LEU A 40 11.59 -30.38 25.56
N PRO A 41 12.90 -30.02 25.44
CA PRO A 41 13.34 -28.97 24.52
C PRO A 41 13.04 -29.29 23.04
N GLN A 42 13.16 -30.56 22.65
CA GLN A 42 12.87 -30.98 21.28
C GLN A 42 11.38 -30.90 20.97
N ILE A 43 10.51 -31.20 21.94
CA ILE A 43 9.06 -31.08 21.77
C ILE A 43 8.64 -29.62 21.57
N ILE A 44 9.19 -28.69 22.35
CA ILE A 44 8.90 -27.26 22.20
C ILE A 44 9.37 -26.76 20.83
N ILE A 45 10.59 -27.09 20.44
CA ILE A 45 11.10 -26.71 19.12
C ILE A 45 10.21 -27.28 18.01
N ALA A 46 9.75 -28.53 18.15
CA ALA A 46 8.86 -29.14 17.18
C ALA A 46 7.44 -28.52 17.17
N SER A 47 6.94 -28.00 18.29
CA SER A 47 5.62 -27.35 18.37
C SER A 47 5.64 -25.91 17.85
N GLU A 48 6.70 -25.15 18.15
CA GLU A 48 6.78 -23.72 17.83
C GLU A 48 7.31 -23.44 16.42
N LEU A 49 8.22 -24.28 15.89
CA LEU A 49 8.82 -24.06 14.57
C LEU A 49 7.78 -23.92 13.43
N PRO A 50 6.73 -24.76 13.33
CA PRO A 50 5.73 -24.61 12.28
C PRO A 50 5.03 -23.24 12.31
N SER A 51 4.69 -22.74 13.51
CA SER A 51 4.08 -21.43 13.69
C SER A 51 5.02 -20.31 13.26
N LEU A 52 6.30 -20.38 13.69
CA LEU A 52 7.33 -19.43 13.30
C LEU A 52 7.56 -19.40 11.78
N ILE A 53 7.61 -20.57 11.13
CA ILE A 53 7.73 -20.68 9.67
C ILE A 53 6.54 -20.01 8.98
N ASN A 54 5.32 -20.21 9.48
CA ASN A 54 4.13 -19.56 8.92
C ASN A 54 4.19 -18.03 9.09
N GLU A 55 4.62 -17.54 10.24
CA GLU A 55 4.78 -16.11 10.49
C GLU A 55 5.84 -15.49 9.56
N ILE A 56 7.00 -16.13 9.41
CA ILE A 56 8.06 -15.70 8.50
C ILE A 56 7.54 -15.66 7.06
N ASN A 57 6.86 -16.71 6.60
CA ASN A 57 6.29 -16.74 5.26
C ASN A 57 5.25 -15.65 5.04
N SER A 58 4.40 -15.37 6.03
CA SER A 58 3.45 -14.26 6.00
C SER A 58 4.18 -12.92 5.86
N LYS A 59 5.22 -12.69 6.65
CA LYS A 59 6.06 -11.47 6.57
C LYS A 59 6.77 -11.34 5.21
N ILE A 60 7.32 -12.44 4.67
CA ILE A 60 7.94 -12.46 3.33
C ILE A 60 6.92 -12.09 2.25
N ASN A 61 5.72 -12.66 2.30
CA ASN A 61 4.66 -12.39 1.33
C ASN A 61 4.17 -10.94 1.40
N SER A 62 4.05 -10.40 2.62
CA SER A 62 3.73 -8.98 2.84
C SER A 62 4.81 -8.09 2.24
N CYS A 63 6.07 -8.38 2.51
CA CYS A 63 7.22 -7.62 1.99
C CYS A 63 7.28 -7.69 0.46
N ARG A 64 7.09 -8.86 -0.15
CA ARG A 64 6.97 -9.00 -1.62
C ARG A 64 5.83 -8.16 -2.18
N SER A 65 4.66 -8.19 -1.56
CA SER A 65 3.50 -7.40 -2.00
C SER A 65 3.77 -5.90 -1.92
N GLN A 66 4.55 -5.46 -0.93
CA GLN A 66 5.00 -4.07 -0.83
C GLN A 66 6.04 -3.72 -1.89
N LEU A 67 7.04 -4.58 -2.14
CA LEU A 67 8.04 -4.39 -3.19
C LEU A 67 7.41 -4.30 -4.58
N GLN A 68 6.41 -5.15 -4.87
CA GLN A 68 5.70 -5.11 -6.14
C GLN A 68 5.04 -3.74 -6.41
N LYS A 69 4.56 -3.06 -5.37
CA LYS A 69 3.95 -1.71 -5.50
C LYS A 69 4.98 -0.63 -5.82
N LEU A 70 6.25 -0.83 -5.46
CA LEU A 70 7.33 0.13 -5.74
C LEU A 70 7.81 0.05 -7.20
N GLY A 71 7.45 -1.04 -7.90
CA GLY A 71 7.88 -1.32 -9.26
C GLY A 71 9.35 -1.72 -9.34
N ASP A 72 9.88 -1.71 -10.55
CA ASP A 72 11.25 -2.17 -10.79
C ASP A 72 12.29 -1.24 -10.13
N PRO A 73 13.37 -1.79 -9.55
CA PRO A 73 14.50 -1.00 -9.11
C PRO A 73 15.07 -0.16 -10.25
N ARG A 74 15.49 1.08 -9.92
CA ARG A 74 16.05 2.05 -10.87
C ARG A 74 17.41 2.52 -10.37
N ALA A 75 18.38 1.62 -10.39
CA ALA A 75 19.71 1.81 -9.80
C ALA A 75 20.62 2.70 -10.68
N THR A 76 20.42 2.69 -11.99
CA THR A 76 21.25 3.46 -12.92
C THR A 76 20.58 4.77 -13.36
N LEU A 77 21.38 5.77 -13.77
CA LEU A 77 20.85 7.03 -14.30
C LEU A 77 20.01 6.82 -15.56
N ASP A 78 20.37 5.84 -16.39
CA ASP A 78 19.64 5.56 -17.63
C ASP A 78 18.27 4.93 -17.34
N GLU A 79 18.17 4.00 -16.37
CA GLU A 79 16.89 3.47 -15.89
C GLU A 79 15.98 4.58 -15.33
N GLN A 80 16.54 5.50 -14.54
CA GLN A 80 15.80 6.63 -13.99
C GLN A 80 15.27 7.56 -15.09
N ARG A 81 16.10 7.86 -16.10
CA ARG A 81 15.69 8.69 -17.26
C ARG A 81 14.61 8.01 -18.08
N LEU A 82 14.74 6.72 -18.38
CA LEU A 82 13.73 5.94 -19.10
C LEU A 82 12.40 5.92 -18.34
N TYR A 83 12.44 5.80 -17.01
CA TYR A 83 11.23 5.84 -16.19
C TYR A 83 10.52 7.21 -16.24
N LEU A 84 11.27 8.31 -16.13
CA LEU A 84 10.70 9.66 -16.27
C LEU A 84 10.12 9.91 -17.67
N LEU A 85 10.80 9.42 -18.71
CA LEU A 85 10.31 9.47 -20.08
C LEU A 85 8.99 8.70 -20.22
N HIS A 86 8.92 7.50 -19.64
CA HIS A 86 7.70 6.68 -19.64
C HIS A 86 6.54 7.40 -18.97
N ILE A 87 6.74 7.99 -17.77
CA ILE A 87 5.70 8.79 -17.10
C ILE A 87 5.19 9.91 -18.02
N SER A 88 6.12 10.61 -18.68
CA SER A 88 5.77 11.72 -19.57
C SER A 88 4.92 11.26 -20.75
N GLN A 89 5.24 10.10 -21.34
CA GLN A 89 4.48 9.49 -22.43
C GLN A 89 3.08 9.04 -21.98
N VAL A 90 2.97 8.42 -20.81
CA VAL A 90 1.67 8.02 -20.23
C VAL A 90 0.81 9.25 -19.98
N PHE A 91 1.36 10.30 -19.38
CA PHE A 91 0.64 11.55 -19.16
C PHE A 91 0.15 12.17 -20.48
N GLN A 92 1.01 12.27 -21.48
CA GLN A 92 0.63 12.81 -22.78
C GLN A 92 -0.50 12.00 -23.44
N THR A 93 -0.44 10.67 -23.32
CA THR A 93 -1.47 9.76 -23.84
C THR A 93 -2.80 9.98 -23.14
N LEU A 94 -2.79 10.04 -21.80
CA LEU A 94 -3.99 10.31 -21.00
C LEU A 94 -4.61 11.67 -21.31
N VAL A 95 -3.80 12.73 -21.42
CA VAL A 95 -4.29 14.07 -21.75
C VAL A 95 -4.92 14.08 -23.14
N LYS A 96 -4.26 13.46 -24.13
CA LYS A 96 -4.80 13.33 -25.48
C LYS A 96 -6.13 12.58 -25.47
N ALA A 97 -6.19 11.45 -24.78
CA ALA A 97 -7.42 10.66 -24.62
C ALA A 97 -8.54 11.49 -23.98
N ALA A 98 -8.22 12.28 -22.95
CA ALA A 98 -9.18 13.15 -22.26
C ALA A 98 -9.74 14.27 -23.16
N VAL A 99 -8.88 14.85 -24.01
CA VAL A 99 -9.25 15.90 -24.97
C VAL A 99 -10.05 15.32 -26.13
N ASP A 100 -9.63 14.16 -26.66
CA ASP A 100 -10.30 13.45 -27.75
C ASP A 100 -11.62 12.82 -27.28
N GLY A 101 -11.85 12.71 -25.98
CA GLY A 101 -13.05 12.12 -25.40
C GLY A 101 -13.07 10.59 -25.44
N THR A 102 -11.89 9.97 -25.52
CA THR A 102 -11.72 8.52 -25.46
C THR A 102 -11.34 8.12 -24.03
N TYR A 103 -12.19 7.38 -23.32
CA TYR A 103 -12.04 7.15 -21.88
C TYR A 103 -11.89 5.67 -21.49
N ASN A 104 -11.19 4.91 -22.34
CA ASN A 104 -11.06 3.46 -22.16
C ASN A 104 -9.97 3.07 -21.14
N GLU A 105 -9.11 4.00 -20.75
CA GLU A 105 -8.03 3.74 -19.79
C GLU A 105 -8.54 3.70 -18.34
N SER A 106 -7.94 2.82 -17.54
CA SER A 106 -8.29 2.62 -16.12
C SER A 106 -8.21 3.91 -15.29
N PHE A 107 -7.32 4.83 -15.68
CA PHE A 107 -7.19 6.15 -15.07
C PHE A 107 -8.53 6.90 -14.96
N PHE A 108 -9.38 6.82 -15.99
CA PHE A 108 -10.66 7.55 -16.04
C PHE A 108 -11.75 6.95 -15.14
N GLY A 109 -11.62 5.69 -14.72
CA GLY A 109 -12.57 5.03 -13.82
C GLY A 109 -14.03 5.06 -14.31
N ASP A 110 -14.97 4.95 -13.37
CA ASP A 110 -16.41 5.00 -13.67
C ASP A 110 -16.90 6.43 -13.86
N ALA A 111 -17.54 6.69 -15.01
CA ALA A 111 -18.13 7.98 -15.36
C ALA A 111 -19.22 8.47 -14.39
N LYS A 112 -19.83 7.57 -13.60
CA LYS A 112 -20.86 7.91 -12.62
C LYS A 112 -20.29 8.38 -11.28
N THR A 113 -18.99 8.20 -11.04
CA THR A 113 -18.32 8.69 -9.83
C THR A 113 -17.88 10.14 -10.01
N ASP A 114 -17.81 10.92 -8.93
CA ASP A 114 -17.30 12.30 -8.99
C ASP A 114 -15.88 12.35 -9.57
N ASP A 115 -15.00 11.46 -9.07
CA ASP A 115 -13.62 11.36 -9.53
C ASP A 115 -13.53 11.04 -11.03
N GLY A 116 -14.25 10.02 -11.50
CA GLY A 116 -14.24 9.65 -12.91
C GLY A 116 -14.87 10.73 -13.79
N TYR A 117 -15.99 11.34 -13.39
CA TYR A 117 -16.62 12.42 -14.15
C TYR A 117 -15.66 13.60 -14.33
N ARG A 118 -14.97 14.02 -13.26
CA ARG A 118 -14.04 15.16 -13.29
C ARG A 118 -12.83 14.94 -14.19
N LYS A 119 -12.41 13.69 -14.42
CA LYS A 119 -11.32 13.34 -15.35
C LYS A 119 -11.72 13.44 -16.82
N ARG A 120 -13.02 13.56 -17.15
CA ARG A 120 -13.55 13.58 -18.52
C ARG A 120 -13.71 15.02 -19.04
N ILE A 121 -12.59 15.73 -19.16
CA ILE A 121 -12.55 17.19 -19.41
C ILE A 121 -13.42 17.60 -20.60
N ARG A 122 -13.35 16.89 -21.73
CA ARG A 122 -14.18 17.19 -22.91
C ARG A 122 -15.68 17.15 -22.59
N ALA A 123 -16.13 16.12 -21.88
CA ALA A 123 -17.54 15.98 -21.49
C ALA A 123 -17.97 17.09 -20.51
N VAL A 124 -17.10 17.44 -19.56
CA VAL A 124 -17.34 18.54 -18.61
C VAL A 124 -17.48 19.87 -19.34
N ILE A 125 -16.59 20.16 -20.30
CA ILE A 125 -16.65 21.39 -21.10
C ILE A 125 -17.94 21.43 -21.93
N GLN A 126 -18.33 20.31 -22.56
CA GLN A 126 -19.58 20.23 -23.31
C GLN A 126 -20.80 20.53 -22.43
N TYR A 127 -20.84 19.96 -21.22
CA TYR A 127 -21.89 20.23 -20.25
C TYR A 127 -21.94 21.72 -19.82
N LEU A 128 -20.78 22.33 -19.56
CA LEU A 128 -20.69 23.74 -19.19
C LEU A 128 -21.14 24.66 -20.33
N ASN A 129 -20.74 24.35 -21.57
CA ASN A 129 -21.16 25.09 -22.74
C ASN A 129 -22.68 24.98 -22.97
N GLN A 130 -23.27 23.81 -22.77
CA GLN A 130 -24.71 23.64 -22.86
C GLN A 130 -25.44 24.49 -21.81
N LYS A 131 -25.00 24.43 -20.55
CA LYS A 131 -25.52 25.29 -19.47
C LYS A 131 -25.38 26.78 -19.78
N PHE A 132 -24.32 27.18 -20.46
CA PHE A 132 -24.11 28.55 -20.88
C PHE A 132 -25.13 28.96 -21.96
N THR A 133 -25.30 28.14 -22.99
CA THR A 133 -26.29 28.35 -24.05
C THR A 133 -27.72 28.42 -23.52
N ASP A 134 -28.07 27.64 -22.49
CA ASP A 134 -29.41 27.71 -21.87
C ASP A 134 -29.63 29.05 -21.12
N LYS A 135 -28.55 29.64 -20.60
CA LYS A 135 -28.59 30.88 -19.82
C LYS A 135 -28.54 32.15 -20.67
N ILE A 136 -27.88 32.11 -21.84
CA ILE A 136 -27.68 33.30 -22.67
C ILE A 136 -28.98 34.00 -23.11
N PRO A 137 -30.11 33.31 -23.42
CA PRO A 137 -31.34 33.98 -23.86
C PRO A 137 -31.99 34.80 -22.74
N HIS A 138 -31.80 34.37 -21.49
CA HIS A 138 -32.46 34.96 -20.32
C HIS A 138 -31.62 36.05 -19.64
N ARG A 139 -30.30 36.01 -19.83
CA ARG A 139 -29.33 36.84 -19.09
C ARG A 139 -28.27 37.49 -19.95
N GLY A 140 -28.29 37.27 -21.27
CA GLY A 140 -27.35 37.89 -22.21
C GLY A 140 -27.74 39.33 -22.53
N HIS A 141 -26.74 40.21 -22.62
CA HIS A 141 -26.94 41.58 -23.10
C HIS A 141 -26.64 41.65 -24.60
N PHE A 142 -27.60 42.10 -25.40
CA PHE A 142 -27.37 42.40 -26.82
C PHE A 142 -26.63 43.74 -26.91
N ARG A 143 -25.42 43.78 -27.46
CA ARG A 143 -24.76 45.07 -27.75
C ARG A 143 -25.47 45.70 -28.94
N HIS A 144 -26.11 46.85 -28.72
CA HIS A 144 -26.57 47.72 -29.79
C HIS A 144 -25.33 48.43 -30.36
N VAL A 145 -24.92 48.09 -31.57
CA VAL A 145 -23.84 48.80 -32.28
C VAL A 145 -24.51 49.89 -33.11
N LEU A 146 -24.11 51.15 -32.86
CA LEU A 146 -24.54 52.35 -33.59
C LEU A 146 -23.84 52.44 -34.95
#